data_AF-K1ZQW4-F1
#
_entry.id   AF-K1ZQW4-F1
#
_cell.length_a   1.000
_cell.length_b   1.000
_cell.length_c   1.000
_cell.angle_alpha   90.00
_cell.angle_beta   90.00
_cell.angle_gamma   90.00
#
_symmetry.space_group_name_H-M   'P 1'
#
loop_
_entity.id
_entity.type
_entity.pdbx_description
1 polymer ?
#
loop_
_entity_poly.entity_id
_entity_poly.type
_entity_poly.pdbx_seq_one_letter_code
_entity_poly.pdbx_strand_id
1 'polypeptide(L)'
;MTAQGPRHRTAWVFGREDNCLTSDEVALCSHFCAIPTSTVMPTLNLSHAVAVVLSRLYCDGVSETSGADDSVETKINKTPLTLGEFEALMKHWEEVAVALDLTRGGDPEKMMIRLRRLLQRARPNVQEAANLRRFLSKVQLKTKKGDDR
;
A
#
# COMPACT_ATOMS: atom_id res chain seq x y z
N MET A 1 2.51 -18.88 27.13
CA MET A 1 2.57 -17.43 26.83
C MET A 1 3.37 -17.27 25.54
N THR A 2 2.75 -17.49 24.39
CA THR A 2 3.42 -17.47 23.09
C THR A 2 3.51 -16.05 22.57
N ALA A 3 4.73 -15.62 22.28
CA ALA A 3 5.05 -14.32 21.71
C ALA A 3 4.37 -14.18 20.34
N GLN A 4 3.31 -13.37 20.29
CA GLN A 4 2.75 -12.89 19.05
C GLN A 4 3.82 -12.03 18.38
N GLY A 5 4.18 -12.35 17.14
CA GLY A 5 4.97 -11.45 16.29
C GLY A 5 4.30 -10.06 16.22
N PRO A 6 5.02 -9.02 15.76
CA PRO A 6 4.47 -7.67 15.74
C PRO A 6 3.14 -7.65 15.00
N ARG A 7 2.04 -7.43 15.73
CA ARG A 7 0.71 -7.27 15.17
C ARG A 7 0.71 -5.99 14.34
N HIS A 8 0.85 -6.12 13.03
CA HIS A 8 0.71 -5.01 12.11
C HIS A 8 -0.75 -4.55 12.14
N ARG A 9 -0.98 -3.26 12.41
CA ARG A 9 -2.32 -2.69 12.35
C ARG A 9 -2.82 -2.78 10.91
N THR A 10 -3.89 -3.55 10.72
CA THR A 10 -4.55 -3.73 9.44
C THR A 10 -5.91 -3.05 9.53
N ALA A 11 -6.24 -2.24 8.52
CA ALA A 11 -7.54 -1.59 8.40
C ALA A 11 -8.28 -2.17 7.20
N TRP A 12 -9.54 -2.55 7.41
CA TRP A 12 -10.48 -2.85 6.34
C TRP A 12 -11.30 -1.59 6.07
N VAL A 13 -11.26 -1.12 4.83
CA VAL A 13 -11.96 0.10 4.41
C VAL A 13 -13.10 -0.29 3.50
N PHE A 14 -14.29 0.18 3.81
CA PHE A 14 -15.48 -0.03 3.00
C PHE A 14 -15.96 1.31 2.45
N GLY A 15 -16.43 1.31 1.20
CA GLY A 15 -16.96 2.49 0.54
C GLY A 15 -18.30 2.93 1.08
N ARG A 16 -18.75 4.11 0.66
CA ARG A 16 -20.10 4.61 0.95
C ARG A 16 -21.13 3.80 0.18
N GLU A 17 -22.33 3.63 0.72
CA GLU A 17 -23.39 2.83 0.07
C GLU A 17 -23.78 3.39 -1.29
N ASP A 18 -23.91 4.71 -1.41
CA ASP A 18 -24.34 5.34 -2.66
C ASP A 18 -23.19 5.55 -3.68
N ASN A 19 -21.97 5.84 -3.18
CA ASN A 19 -20.88 6.36 -4.02
C ASN A 19 -19.59 5.53 -3.98
N CYS A 20 -19.59 4.34 -3.36
CA CYS A 20 -18.41 3.48 -3.22
C CYS A 20 -17.19 4.22 -2.61
N LEU A 21 -15.97 3.72 -2.85
CA LEU A 21 -14.72 4.44 -2.57
C LEU A 21 -14.33 5.27 -3.79
N THR A 22 -13.84 6.47 -3.56
CA THR A 22 -13.25 7.32 -4.59
C THR A 22 -11.93 6.74 -5.11
N SER A 23 -11.51 7.14 -6.30
CA SER A 23 -10.24 6.67 -6.89
C SER A 23 -9.04 6.99 -5.99
N ASP A 24 -9.08 8.12 -5.28
CA ASP A 24 -8.03 8.57 -4.38
C ASP A 24 -7.96 7.70 -3.12
N GLU A 25 -9.12 7.37 -2.54
CA GLU A 25 -9.21 6.44 -1.39
C GLU A 25 -8.74 5.04 -1.78
N VAL A 26 -9.15 4.55 -2.95
CA VAL A 26 -8.71 3.27 -3.53
C VAL A 26 -7.19 3.25 -3.72
N ALA A 27 -6.58 4.36 -4.14
CA ALA A 27 -5.13 4.45 -4.31
C ALA A 27 -4.35 4.35 -2.99
N LEU A 28 -4.97 4.70 -1.85
CA LEU A 28 -4.35 4.55 -0.53
C LEU A 28 -4.33 3.09 -0.07
N CYS A 29 -5.30 2.27 -0.50
CA CYS A 29 -5.38 0.87 -0.16
C CYS A 29 -4.24 0.05 -0.80
N SER A 30 -3.70 -0.89 -0.04
CA SER A 30 -2.64 -1.80 -0.49
C SER A 30 -3.19 -3.03 -1.23
N HIS A 31 -4.46 -3.38 -0.97
CA HIS A 31 -5.11 -4.58 -1.46
C HIS A 31 -6.57 -4.28 -1.81
N PHE A 32 -7.09 -5.03 -2.77
CA PHE A 32 -8.48 -4.96 -3.20
C PHE A 32 -9.15 -6.32 -2.98
N CYS A 33 -10.35 -6.28 -2.42
CA CYS A 33 -11.19 -7.45 -2.20
C CYS A 33 -12.54 -7.21 -2.89
N ALA A 34 -12.97 -8.16 -3.70
CA ALA A 34 -14.29 -8.17 -4.31
C ALA A 34 -15.06 -9.37 -3.78
N ILE A 35 -16.27 -9.14 -3.26
CA ILE A 35 -17.18 -10.21 -2.87
C ILE A 35 -17.84 -10.73 -4.15
N PRO A 36 -17.73 -12.04 -4.47
CA PRO A 36 -18.43 -12.60 -5.61
C PRO A 36 -19.94 -12.43 -5.46
N THR A 37 -20.58 -11.76 -6.42
CA THR A 37 -22.02 -11.49 -6.47
C THR A 37 -22.60 -11.96 -7.81
N SER A 38 -23.93 -11.96 -7.92
CA SER A 38 -24.61 -12.31 -9.17
C SER A 38 -24.26 -11.34 -10.30
N THR A 39 -24.11 -11.84 -11.53
CA THR A 39 -23.86 -11.00 -12.71
C THR A 39 -25.04 -10.07 -13.05
N VAL A 40 -26.25 -10.41 -12.58
CA VAL A 40 -27.48 -9.63 -12.80
C VAL A 40 -27.62 -8.50 -11.77
N MET A 41 -27.09 -8.70 -10.56
CA MET A 41 -27.11 -7.71 -9.48
C MET A 41 -25.75 -7.73 -8.77
N PRO A 42 -24.75 -7.01 -9.31
CA PRO A 42 -23.38 -7.07 -8.82
C PRO A 42 -23.16 -6.25 -7.54
N THR A 43 -24.12 -5.42 -7.15
CA THR A 43 -24.06 -4.55 -5.97
C THR A 43 -24.61 -5.23 -4.75
N LEU A 44 -23.91 -5.09 -3.63
CA LEU A 44 -24.36 -5.58 -2.33
C LEU A 44 -24.55 -4.37 -1.40
N ASN A 45 -25.61 -4.38 -0.59
CA ASN A 45 -25.76 -3.38 0.47
C ASN A 45 -24.55 -3.44 1.42
N LEU A 46 -24.12 -2.27 1.89
CA LEU A 46 -22.91 -2.10 2.67
C LEU A 46 -22.89 -3.00 3.93
N SER A 47 -24.01 -3.09 4.65
CA SER A 47 -24.10 -3.92 5.86
C SER A 47 -23.91 -5.40 5.58
N HIS A 48 -24.44 -5.91 4.46
CA HIS A 48 -24.24 -7.29 4.02
C HIS A 48 -22.78 -7.54 3.62
N ALA A 49 -22.15 -6.60 2.91
CA ALA A 49 -20.74 -6.72 2.54
C ALA A 49 -19.84 -6.80 3.78
N VAL A 50 -20.09 -5.95 4.78
CA VAL A 50 -19.38 -5.97 6.07
C VAL A 50 -19.61 -7.30 6.79
N ALA A 51 -20.86 -7.78 6.87
CA ALA A 51 -21.18 -9.04 7.53
C ALA A 51 -20.46 -10.24 6.91
N VAL A 52 -20.43 -10.34 5.58
CA VAL A 52 -19.73 -11.42 4.86
C VAL A 52 -18.23 -11.38 5.15
N VAL A 53 -17.59 -10.20 5.05
CA VAL A 53 -16.15 -10.06 5.33
C VAL A 53 -15.83 -10.42 6.77
N LEU A 54 -16.59 -9.91 7.74
CA LEU A 54 -16.37 -10.22 9.16
C LEU A 54 -16.60 -11.70 9.47
N SER A 55 -17.61 -12.33 8.89
CA SER A 55 -17.82 -13.78 9.06
C SER A 55 -16.65 -14.59 8.53
N ARG A 56 -16.07 -14.18 7.39
CA ARG A 56 -14.94 -14.88 6.79
C ARG A 56 -13.69 -14.73 7.65
N LEU A 57 -13.40 -13.51 8.10
CA LEU A 57 -12.30 -13.22 9.03
C LEU A 57 -12.43 -14.01 10.33
N TYR A 58 -13.65 -14.14 10.86
CA TYR A 58 -13.89 -14.95 12.04
C TYR A 58 -13.62 -16.44 11.78
N CYS A 59 -14.14 -17.01 10.70
CA CYS A 59 -13.89 -18.42 10.33
C CYS A 59 -12.41 -18.72 10.08
N ASP A 60 -11.71 -17.84 9.36
CA ASP A 60 -10.28 -17.99 9.08
C ASP A 60 -9.46 -17.84 10.37
N GLY A 61 -9.79 -16.87 11.23
CA GLY A 61 -9.13 -16.68 12.53
C GLY A 61 -9.39 -17.80 13.54
N VAL A 62 -10.55 -18.45 13.48
CA VAL A 62 -10.83 -19.67 14.26
C VAL A 62 -9.99 -20.85 13.74
N SER A 63 -9.77 -20.93 12.42
CA SER A 63 -8.95 -21.99 11.80
C SER A 63 -7.46 -21.87 12.16
N GLU A 64 -6.94 -20.65 12.33
CA GLU A 64 -5.54 -20.39 12.75
C GLU A 64 -5.26 -20.70 14.23
N THR A 65 -6.28 -21.03 15.05
CA THR A 65 -6.05 -21.51 16.43
C THR A 65 -5.57 -22.96 16.49
N SER A 66 -5.48 -23.66 15.36
CA SER A 66 -5.04 -25.05 15.25
C SER A 66 -3.99 -25.23 14.15
N GLY A 67 -2.78 -24.72 14.35
CA GLY A 67 -1.68 -24.98 13.42
C GLY A 67 -0.53 -23.98 13.51
N ALA A 68 0.24 -24.06 14.60
CA ALA A 68 1.55 -23.43 14.65
C ALA A 68 2.58 -24.39 14.03
N ASP A 69 2.77 -24.31 12.72
CA ASP A 69 4.07 -24.61 12.14
C ASP A 69 4.17 -23.91 10.77
N ASP A 70 5.10 -22.95 10.65
CA ASP A 70 5.77 -22.79 9.37
C ASP A 70 7.15 -22.13 9.54
N SER A 71 8.14 -23.02 9.44
CA SER A 71 9.41 -22.87 8.74
C SER A 71 10.30 -21.65 9.03
N VAL A 72 11.40 -22.00 9.71
CA VAL A 72 12.66 -21.27 9.83
C VAL A 72 13.32 -21.17 8.46
N GLU A 73 13.03 -20.12 7.69
CA GLU A 73 13.92 -19.66 6.61
C GLU A 73 13.65 -18.19 6.24
N THR A 74 14.72 -17.45 5.93
CA THR A 74 14.73 -16.02 5.54
C THR A 74 14.44 -14.98 6.64
N LYS A 75 15.20 -14.97 7.75
CA LYS A 75 15.16 -13.91 8.79
C LYS A 75 16.05 -12.69 8.52
N ILE A 76 16.67 -12.54 7.34
CA ILE A 76 17.72 -11.53 7.17
C ILE A 76 17.20 -10.13 6.77
N ASN A 77 16.01 -9.97 6.16
CA ASN A 77 15.53 -8.65 5.70
C ASN A 77 14.01 -8.42 5.93
N LYS A 78 13.51 -8.76 7.12
CA LYS A 78 12.06 -8.91 7.37
C LYS A 78 11.35 -7.71 8.00
N THR A 79 11.97 -6.54 8.18
CA THR A 79 11.20 -5.39 8.70
C THR A 79 10.35 -4.81 7.57
N PRO A 80 9.02 -5.03 7.58
CA PRO A 80 8.16 -4.47 6.56
C PRO A 80 8.10 -2.96 6.77
N LEU A 81 8.00 -2.23 5.66
CA LEU A 81 7.82 -0.79 5.70
C LEU A 81 6.46 -0.45 6.33
N THR A 82 6.44 0.50 7.26
CA THR A 82 5.17 1.01 7.80
C THR A 82 4.45 1.87 6.75
N LEU A 83 3.13 2.02 6.88
CA LEU A 83 2.34 2.88 5.97
C LEU A 83 2.89 4.32 5.95
N GLY A 84 3.23 4.89 7.11
CA GLY A 84 3.79 6.24 7.18
C GLY A 84 5.16 6.38 6.52
N GLU A 85 6.02 5.37 6.62
CA GLU A 85 7.31 5.37 5.90
C GLU A 85 7.12 5.23 4.38
N PHE A 86 6.14 4.43 3.95
CA PHE A 86 5.78 4.30 2.54
C PHE A 86 5.25 5.63 1.98
N GLU A 87 4.36 6.30 2.71
CA GLU A 87 3.84 7.62 2.33
C GLU A 87 4.96 8.67 2.28
N ALA A 88 5.89 8.67 3.24
CA ALA A 88 7.05 9.55 3.22
C ALA A 88 7.96 9.31 2.01
N LEU A 89 8.16 8.05 1.60
CA LEU A 89 8.87 7.70 0.38
C LEU A 89 8.14 8.23 -0.86
N MET A 90 6.82 8.01 -0.95
CA MET A 90 6.01 8.48 -2.08
C MET A 90 6.02 10.01 -2.21
N LYS A 91 5.94 10.73 -1.09
CA LYS A 91 6.05 12.19 -1.07
C LYS A 91 7.42 12.66 -1.58
N HIS A 92 8.50 12.03 -1.14
CA HIS A 92 9.85 12.38 -1.61
C HIS A 92 10.01 12.14 -3.11
N TRP A 93 9.41 11.07 -3.64
CA TRP A 93 9.36 10.82 -5.09
C TRP A 93 8.64 11.94 -5.85
N GLU A 94 7.50 12.41 -5.32
CA GLU A 94 6.74 13.50 -5.92
C GLU A 94 7.55 14.79 -5.98
N GLU A 95 8.19 15.17 -4.87
CA GLU A 95 9.06 16.35 -4.79
C GLU A 95 10.20 16.30 -5.82
N VAL A 96 10.83 15.13 -6.01
CA VAL A 96 11.89 14.96 -7.00
C VAL A 96 11.36 14.98 -8.43
N ALA A 97 10.18 14.40 -8.67
CA ALA A 97 9.55 14.41 -9.99
C ALA A 97 9.20 15.84 -10.44
N VAL A 98 8.69 16.66 -9.53
CA VAL A 98 8.44 18.10 -9.77
C VAL A 98 9.74 18.84 -10.02
N ALA A 99 10.78 18.61 -9.20
CA ALA A 99 12.08 19.27 -9.36
C ALA A 99 12.81 18.91 -10.67
N LEU A 100 12.48 17.77 -11.29
CA LEU A 100 13.04 17.33 -12.57
C LEU A 100 12.18 17.73 -13.78
N ASP A 101 11.07 18.45 -13.57
CA ASP A 101 10.10 18.80 -14.62
C ASP A 101 9.55 17.57 -15.37
N LEU A 102 9.57 16.38 -14.73
CA LEU A 102 9.07 15.11 -15.32
C LEU A 102 7.55 15.11 -15.53
N THR A 103 6.87 16.11 -14.96
CA THR A 103 5.45 16.35 -15.10
C THR A 103 5.11 17.16 -16.36
N ARG A 104 6.11 17.70 -17.06
CA ARG A 104 5.91 18.55 -18.24
C ARG A 104 5.61 17.71 -19.47
N GLY A 105 4.35 17.79 -19.93
CA GLY A 105 3.86 17.11 -21.14
C GLY A 105 3.04 15.84 -20.87
N GLY A 106 2.80 15.48 -19.61
CA GLY A 106 1.95 14.35 -19.22
C GLY A 106 1.07 14.67 -18.01
N ASP A 107 0.28 13.68 -17.59
CA ASP A 107 -0.58 13.78 -16.41
C ASP A 107 0.20 13.28 -15.16
N PRO A 108 0.71 14.17 -14.31
CA PRO A 108 1.63 13.82 -13.22
C PRO A 108 0.99 12.93 -12.17
N GLU A 109 -0.30 13.13 -11.94
CA GLU A 109 -1.10 12.35 -11.00
C GLU A 109 -1.15 10.87 -11.44
N LYS A 110 -1.39 10.63 -12.73
CA LYS A 110 -1.39 9.27 -13.29
C LYS A 110 -0.04 8.58 -13.19
N MET A 111 1.07 9.30 -13.33
CA MET A 111 2.41 8.74 -13.14
C MET A 111 2.60 8.31 -11.67
N MET A 112 2.26 9.17 -10.72
CA MET A 112 2.37 8.89 -9.29
C MET A 112 1.51 7.70 -8.86
N ILE A 113 0.29 7.59 -9.38
CA ILE A 113 -0.60 6.43 -9.14
C ILE A 113 0.04 5.12 -9.65
N ARG A 114 0.68 5.13 -10.84
CA ARG A 114 1.36 3.94 -11.38
C ARG A 114 2.57 3.55 -10.55
N LEU A 115 3.36 4.54 -10.13
CA LEU A 115 4.53 4.31 -9.26
C LEU A 115 4.11 3.75 -7.90
N ARG A 116 3.05 4.32 -7.29
CA ARG A 116 2.49 3.83 -6.03
C ARG A 116 2.08 2.36 -6.13
N ARG A 117 1.31 2.00 -7.16
CA ARG A 117 0.91 0.60 -7.41
C ARG A 117 2.11 -0.33 -7.61
N LEU A 118 3.13 0.12 -8.33
CA LEU A 118 4.36 -0.65 -8.55
C LEU A 118 5.06 -0.95 -7.21
N LEU A 119 5.24 0.06 -6.36
CA LEU A 119 5.92 -0.10 -5.07
C LEU A 119 5.07 -0.88 -4.05
N GLN A 120 3.75 -0.70 -4.03
CA GLN A 120 2.84 -1.52 -3.23
C GLN A 120 2.94 -3.01 -3.57
N ARG A 121 3.07 -3.34 -4.87
CA ARG A 121 3.27 -4.73 -5.32
C ARG A 121 4.66 -5.27 -4.99
N ALA A 122 5.69 -4.42 -5.10
CA ALA A 122 7.07 -4.80 -4.80
C ALA A 122 7.30 -5.08 -3.30
N ARG A 123 6.48 -4.49 -2.41
CA ARG A 123 6.58 -4.62 -0.94
C ARG A 123 8.02 -4.41 -0.41
N PRO A 124 8.62 -3.23 -0.68
CA PRO A 124 9.99 -2.99 -0.25
C PRO A 124 10.11 -3.04 1.27
N ASN A 125 11.24 -3.57 1.76
CA ASN A 125 11.58 -3.52 3.17
C ASN A 125 12.15 -2.14 3.57
N VAL A 126 12.36 -1.92 4.87
CA VAL A 126 12.89 -0.64 5.39
C VAL A 126 14.25 -0.27 4.78
N GLN A 127 15.14 -1.24 4.54
CA GLN A 127 16.46 -0.96 3.97
C GLN A 127 16.38 -0.56 2.49
N GLU A 128 15.54 -1.24 1.71
CA GLU A 128 15.27 -0.92 0.31
C GLU A 128 14.65 0.46 0.19
N ALA A 129 13.66 0.79 1.04
CA ALA A 129 13.07 2.12 1.09
C ALA A 129 14.12 3.20 1.43
N ALA A 130 15.01 2.93 2.39
CA ALA A 130 16.11 3.84 2.73
C ALA A 130 17.08 4.05 1.56
N ASN A 131 17.40 2.99 0.80
CA ASN A 131 18.23 3.08 -0.39
C ASN A 131 17.57 3.92 -1.50
N LEU A 132 16.27 3.72 -1.73
CA LEU A 132 15.48 4.53 -2.66
C LEU A 132 15.49 6.01 -2.27
N ARG A 133 15.27 6.33 -0.99
CA ARG A 133 15.33 7.72 -0.50
C ARG A 133 16.73 8.33 -0.67
N ARG A 134 17.80 7.58 -0.37
CA ARG A 134 19.19 8.03 -0.60
C ARG A 134 19.46 8.35 -2.06
N PHE A 135 18.94 7.54 -2.97
CA PHE A 135 19.04 7.78 -4.41
C PHE A 135 18.33 9.09 -4.78
N LEU A 136 17.08 9.28 -4.35
CA LEU A 136 16.30 10.49 -4.58
C LEU A 136 16.98 11.76 -4.03
N SER A 137 17.52 11.70 -2.81
CA SER A 137 18.27 12.82 -2.23
C SER A 137 19.47 13.22 -3.08
N LYS A 138 20.20 12.25 -3.66
CA LYS A 138 21.33 12.54 -4.55
C LYS A 138 20.90 13.18 -5.87
N VAL A 139 19.77 12.74 -6.43
CA VAL A 139 19.19 13.33 -7.63
C VAL A 139 18.81 14.80 -7.37
N GLN A 140 18.11 15.05 -6.26
CA GLN A 140 17.69 16.39 -5.83
C GLN A 140 18.86 17.36 -5.57
N LEU A 141 19.97 16.85 -5.04
CA LEU A 141 21.19 17.66 -4.85
C LEU A 141 21.82 18.06 -6.19
N LYS A 142 21.79 17.17 -7.19
CA LYS A 142 22.35 17.47 -8.51
C LYS A 142 21.50 18.43 -9.31
N THR A 143 20.17 18.35 -9.22
CA THR A 143 19.28 19.28 -9.91
C THR A 143 19.42 20.71 -9.38
N LYS A 144 19.45 20.90 -8.06
CA LYS A 144 19.68 22.24 -7.46
C LYS A 144 21.01 22.87 -7.86
N LYS A 145 22.07 22.07 -8.03
CA LYS A 145 23.41 22.56 -8.40
C LYS A 145 23.53 22.94 -9.90
N GLY A 146 22.59 22.49 -10.73
CA GLY A 146 22.53 22.82 -12.15
C GLY A 146 21.75 24.11 -12.45
N ASP A 147 20.85 24.51 -11.56
CA ASP A 147 20.04 25.75 -11.69
C ASP A 147 20.78 27.00 -11.17
N ASP A 148 21.81 26.80 -10.35
CA ASP A 148 22.64 27.85 -9.73
C ASP A 148 23.91 28.17 -10.57
N ARG A 149 23.92 27.82 -11.86
CA ARG A 149 25.01 28.05 -12.83
C ARG A 149 24.47 28.64 -14.11
#